data_AF-A0A5E4KFV3-F1
#
_entry.id   AF-A0A5E4KFV3-F1
#
_cell.length_a   1.000
_cell.length_b   1.000
_cell.length_c   1.000
_cell.angle_alpha   90.00
_cell.angle_beta   90.00
_cell.angle_gamma   90.00
#
_symmetry.space_group_name_H-M   'P 1'
#
loop_
_entity.id
_entity.type
_entity.pdbx_description
1 polymer ?
#
loop_
_entity_poly.entity_id
_entity_poly.type
_entity_poly.pdbx_seq_one_letter_code
_entity_poly.pdbx_strand_id
1 'polypeptide(L)'
;MLMDNAKIHKGEEMDVFYKNNGILPVFLPIYSSDLNPEEQIWRMVRRPLKNKVFKEKSEIREAFKSAFSKINNLAGLLGNWIKEFIPMDAYPYISSPYVSSSSLLPNIV
;
A
#
# COMPACT_ATOMS: atom_id res chain seq x y z
N MET A 1 3.28 6.74 -0.73
CA MET A 1 2.16 5.78 -0.78
C MET A 1 2.20 5.07 -2.12
N LEU A 2 2.21 3.73 -2.12
CA LEU A 2 2.20 2.91 -3.35
C LEU A 2 0.76 2.56 -3.73
N MET A 3 0.37 2.74 -4.99
CA MET A 3 -1.00 2.53 -5.47
C MET A 3 -1.05 1.95 -6.89
N ASP A 4 -2.19 1.36 -7.23
CA ASP A 4 -2.51 0.98 -8.60
C ASP A 4 -2.89 2.22 -9.45
N ASN A 5 -3.18 2.00 -10.73
CA ASN A 5 -3.52 3.07 -11.67
C ASN A 5 -5.01 3.44 -11.68
N ALA A 6 -5.80 3.07 -10.66
CA ALA A 6 -7.22 3.40 -10.64
C ALA A 6 -7.43 4.92 -10.71
N LYS A 7 -8.43 5.34 -11.51
CA LYS A 7 -8.70 6.76 -11.77
C LYS A 7 -8.95 7.57 -10.50
N ILE A 8 -9.52 6.93 -9.49
CA ILE A 8 -9.78 7.53 -8.17
C ILE A 8 -8.51 7.98 -7.45
N HIS A 9 -7.33 7.46 -7.79
CA HIS A 9 -6.06 7.84 -7.16
C HIS A 9 -5.35 9.03 -7.84
N LYS A 10 -5.86 9.48 -9.00
CA LYS A 10 -5.22 10.48 -9.88
C LYS A 10 -6.06 11.74 -10.10
N GLY A 11 -7.17 11.88 -9.37
CA GLY A 11 -8.01 13.07 -9.45
C GLY A 11 -7.34 14.30 -8.81
N GLU A 12 -7.77 15.49 -9.21
CA GLU A 12 -7.28 16.76 -8.66
C GLU A 12 -7.42 16.84 -7.13
N GLU A 13 -8.52 16.34 -6.58
CA GLU A 13 -8.74 16.23 -5.14
C GLU A 13 -7.64 15.41 -4.44
N MET A 14 -7.18 14.33 -5.08
CA MET A 14 -6.10 13.50 -4.55
C MET A 14 -4.75 14.22 -4.62
N ASP A 15 -4.48 14.97 -5.69
CA ASP A 15 -3.25 15.77 -5.78
C ASP A 15 -3.17 16.82 -4.67
N VAL A 16 -4.29 17.49 -4.36
CA VAL A 16 -4.39 18.42 -3.24
C VAL A 16 -4.17 17.68 -1.91
N PHE A 17 -4.80 16.53 -1.73
CA PHE A 17 -4.62 15.69 -0.53
C PHE A 17 -3.15 15.27 -0.36
N TYR A 18 -2.48 14.81 -1.41
CA TYR A 18 -1.08 14.39 -1.36
C TYR A 18 -0.16 15.56 -0.98
N LYS A 19 -0.33 16.72 -1.61
CA LYS A 19 0.44 17.93 -1.31
C LYS A 19 0.27 18.37 0.14
N ASN A 20 -0.97 18.49 0.60
CA ASN A 20 -1.29 18.98 1.95
C ASN A 20 -0.79 18.05 3.06
N ASN A 21 -0.58 16.76 2.77
CA ASN A 21 -0.11 15.77 3.73
C ASN A 21 1.36 15.36 3.52
N GLY A 22 2.09 15.98 2.57
CA GLY A 22 3.47 15.59 2.25
C GLY A 22 3.59 14.13 1.78
N ILE A 23 2.53 13.58 1.18
CA ILE A 23 2.52 12.20 0.70
C ILE A 23 3.03 12.19 -0.75
N LEU A 24 4.04 11.39 -1.02
CA LEU A 24 4.42 11.08 -2.41
C LEU A 24 3.62 9.87 -2.93
N PRO A 25 2.72 10.03 -3.90
CA PRO A 25 2.10 8.90 -4.58
C PRO A 25 3.11 8.24 -5.54
N VAL A 26 3.25 6.92 -5.44
CA VAL A 26 4.05 6.09 -6.35
C VAL A 26 3.09 5.12 -7.01
N PHE A 27 3.00 5.17 -8.33
CA PHE A 27 2.11 4.31 -9.11
C PHE A 27 2.86 3.13 -9.68
N LEU A 28 2.26 1.94 -9.58
CA LEU A 28 2.77 0.74 -10.23
C LEU A 28 2.76 0.90 -11.76
N PRO A 29 3.59 0.14 -12.51
CA PRO A 29 3.42 0.05 -13.96
C PRO A 29 2.03 -0.46 -14.34
N ILE A 30 1.57 -0.12 -15.55
CA ILE A 30 0.23 -0.49 -16.01
C ILE A 30 0.14 -2.02 -16.12
N TYR A 31 -0.97 -2.59 -15.64
CA TYR A 31 -1.25 -4.03 -15.62
C TYR A 31 -0.33 -4.87 -14.72
N SER A 32 0.40 -4.25 -13.78
CA SER A 32 1.29 -4.94 -12.82
C SER A 32 0.61 -5.25 -11.48
N SER A 33 -0.52 -5.96 -11.50
CA SER A 33 -1.22 -6.35 -10.28
C SER A 33 -0.41 -7.33 -9.42
N ASP A 34 0.47 -8.10 -10.03
CA ASP A 34 1.43 -8.99 -9.38
C ASP A 34 2.47 -8.25 -8.53
N LEU A 35 2.79 -7.00 -8.89
CA LEU A 35 3.64 -6.12 -8.10
C LEU A 35 2.90 -5.46 -6.93
N ASN A 36 1.58 -5.55 -6.85
CA ASN A 36 0.85 -4.88 -5.79
C ASN A 36 0.93 -5.69 -4.48
N PRO A 37 1.58 -5.19 -3.41
CA PRO A 37 1.70 -5.94 -2.15
C PRO A 37 0.34 -6.23 -1.52
N GLU A 38 -0.69 -5.44 -1.81
CA GLU A 38 -2.04 -5.70 -1.30
C GLU A 38 -2.63 -7.01 -1.85
N GLU A 39 -2.24 -7.45 -3.05
CA GLU A 39 -2.70 -8.70 -3.64
C GLU A 39 -2.19 -9.91 -2.84
N GLN A 40 -0.98 -9.82 -2.26
CA GLN A 40 -0.48 -10.86 -1.36
C GLN A 40 -1.35 -10.97 -0.10
N ILE A 41 -1.71 -9.83 0.49
CA ILE A 41 -2.62 -9.77 1.64
C ILE A 41 -4.00 -10.32 1.27
N TRP A 42 -4.55 -9.91 0.12
CA TRP A 42 -5.84 -10.39 -0.37
C TRP A 42 -5.89 -11.90 -0.55
N ARG A 43 -4.81 -12.52 -1.06
CA ARG A 43 -4.71 -13.98 -1.17
C ARG A 43 -4.83 -14.66 0.19
N MET A 44 -4.22 -14.10 1.24
CA MET A 44 -4.30 -14.62 2.60
C MET A 44 -5.71 -14.46 3.19
N VAL A 45 -6.34 -13.30 2.98
CA VAL A 45 -7.67 -12.97 3.53
C VAL A 45 -8.78 -13.74 2.82
N ARG A 46 -8.74 -13.88 1.49
CA ARG A 46 -9.82 -14.52 0.72
C ARG A 46 -9.86 -16.03 0.92
N ARG A 47 -8.71 -16.68 1.17
CA ARG A 47 -8.62 -18.14 1.36
C ARG A 47 -9.57 -18.69 2.44
N PRO A 48 -9.61 -18.16 3.68
CA PRO A 48 -10.54 -18.62 4.71
C PRO A 48 -12.01 -18.20 4.47
N LEU A 49 -12.27 -17.31 3.52
CA LEU A 49 -13.62 -16.84 3.15
C LEU A 49 -14.20 -17.61 1.95
N LYS A 50 -13.34 -18.32 1.20
CA LYS A 50 -13.74 -19.06 0.00
C LYS A 50 -14.81 -20.11 0.33
N ASN A 51 -15.82 -20.20 -0.53
CA ASN A 51 -16.94 -21.14 -0.44
C ASN A 51 -17.80 -21.00 0.83
N LYS A 52 -17.72 -19.85 1.53
CA LYS A 52 -18.65 -19.53 2.61
C LYS A 52 -19.84 -18.75 2.08
N VAL A 53 -21.02 -19.03 2.63
CA VAL A 53 -22.24 -18.26 2.40
C VAL A 53 -22.50 -17.43 3.65
N PHE A 54 -22.71 -16.13 3.44
CA PHE A 54 -23.05 -15.18 4.48
C PHE A 54 -24.48 -14.71 4.25
N LYS A 55 -25.30 -14.71 5.29
CA LYS A 55 -26.69 -14.27 5.25
C LYS A 55 -26.78 -12.77 5.48
N GLU A 56 -25.91 -12.23 6.34
CA GLU A 56 -25.92 -10.84 6.76
C GLU A 56 -24.59 -10.13 6.48
N LYS A 57 -24.63 -8.82 6.28
CA LYS A 57 -23.43 -8.00 6.07
C LYS A 57 -22.49 -8.02 7.28
N SER A 58 -23.04 -8.16 8.49
CA SER A 58 -22.27 -8.27 9.73
C SER A 58 -21.37 -9.51 9.74
N GLU A 59 -21.87 -10.65 9.27
CA GLU A 59 -21.12 -11.90 9.19
C GLU A 59 -19.92 -11.77 8.25
N ILE A 60 -20.10 -11.07 7.12
CA ILE A 60 -18.99 -10.76 6.19
C ILE A 60 -17.94 -9.92 6.93
N ARG A 61 -18.36 -8.83 7.59
CA ARG A 61 -17.45 -7.92 8.31
C ARG A 61 -16.67 -8.66 9.40
N GLU A 62 -17.32 -9.53 10.16
CA GLU A 62 -16.68 -10.35 11.19
C GLU A 62 -15.72 -11.38 10.61
N ALA A 63 -16.11 -12.04 9.52
CA ALA A 63 -15.25 -13.00 8.85
C ALA A 63 -13.98 -12.35 8.30
N PHE A 64 -14.10 -11.15 7.72
CA PHE A 64 -12.95 -10.34 7.29
C PHE A 64 -12.07 -9.96 8.48
N LYS A 65 -12.64 -9.41 9.56
CA LYS A 65 -11.89 -9.09 10.78
C LYS A 65 -11.12 -10.30 11.33
N SER A 66 -11.78 -11.46 11.38
CA SER A 66 -11.16 -12.71 11.83
C SER A 66 -10.07 -13.21 10.88
N ALA A 67 -10.22 -13.03 9.57
CA ALA A 67 -9.20 -13.39 8.60
C ALA A 67 -7.96 -12.49 8.72
N PHE A 68 -8.17 -11.17 8.85
CA PHE A 68 -7.08 -10.21 9.05
C PHE A 68 -6.33 -10.43 10.36
N SER A 69 -7.02 -10.74 11.47
CA SER A 69 -6.35 -10.99 12.76
C SER A 69 -5.48 -12.24 12.78
N LYS A 70 -5.66 -13.15 11.82
CA LYS A 70 -4.85 -14.36 11.66
C LYS A 70 -3.61 -14.16 10.78
N ILE A 71 -3.44 -12.98 10.17
CA ILE A 71 -2.24 -12.64 9.41
C ILE A 71 -1.12 -12.37 10.42
N ASN A 72 -0.26 -13.37 10.60
CA ASN A 72 0.93 -13.22 11.41
C ASN A 72 2.02 -12.50 10.61
N ASN A 73 2.75 -11.60 11.27
CA ASN A 73 3.94 -10.94 10.73
C ASN A 73 3.72 -10.20 9.40
N LEU A 74 2.65 -9.39 9.32
CA LEU A 74 2.40 -8.52 8.16
C LEU A 74 3.58 -7.58 7.88
N ALA A 75 4.23 -7.07 8.92
CA ALA A 75 5.41 -6.21 8.80
C ALA A 75 6.58 -6.92 8.11
N GLY A 76 6.86 -8.18 8.45
CA GLY A 76 7.90 -8.97 7.78
C GLY A 76 7.57 -9.28 6.33
N LEU A 77 6.31 -9.58 6.03
CA LEU A 77 5.85 -9.82 4.66
C LEU A 77 6.05 -8.59 3.78
N LEU A 78 5.58 -7.43 4.24
CA LEU A 78 5.75 -6.16 3.52
C LEU A 78 7.22 -5.72 3.47
N GLY A 79 7.98 -5.97 4.54
CA GLY A 79 9.42 -5.67 4.58
C GLY A 79 10.21 -6.48 3.56
N ASN A 80 9.88 -7.75 3.35
CA ASN A 80 10.49 -8.57 2.31
C ASN A 80 10.11 -8.07 0.91
N TRP A 81 8.84 -7.72 0.71
CA TRP A 81 8.37 -7.14 -0.55
C TRP A 81 9.12 -5.84 -0.89
N ILE A 82 9.29 -4.94 0.08
CA ILE A 82 10.05 -3.68 -0.10
C ILE A 82 11.49 -3.98 -0.53
N LYS A 83 12.17 -4.93 0.11
CA LYS A 83 13.55 -5.29 -0.23
C LYS A 83 13.69 -5.88 -1.64
N GLU A 84 12.68 -6.62 -2.08
CA GLU A 84 12.67 -7.26 -3.40
C GLU A 84 12.43 -6.24 -4.52
N PHE A 85 11.52 -5.28 -4.31
CA PHE A 85 11.03 -4.42 -5.37
C PHE A 85 11.47 -2.94 -5.28
N ILE A 86 12.03 -2.50 -4.16
CA ILE A 86 12.53 -1.13 -3.98
C ILE A 86 14.06 -1.19 -3.76
N PRO A 87 14.87 -0.88 -4.80
CA PRO A 87 16.31 -0.81 -4.68
C PRO A 87 16.73 0.23 -3.64
N MET A 88 17.72 -0.10 -2.80
CA MET A 88 18.20 0.77 -1.71
C MET A 88 18.75 2.11 -2.23
N ASP A 89 19.24 2.13 -3.46
CA ASP A 89 19.79 3.27 -4.21
C ASP A 89 18.74 4.07 -4.99
N ALA A 90 17.46 3.66 -4.97
CA ALA A 90 16.37 4.42 -5.55
C ALA A 90 16.00 5.65 -4.68
N TYR A 91 16.34 5.65 -3.40
CA TYR A 91 15.93 6.68 -2.43
C TYR A 91 16.33 8.14 -2.79
N PRO A 92 17.53 8.42 -3.34
CA PRO A 92 17.93 9.76 -3.78
C PRO A 92 17.15 10.27 -5.02
N TYR A 93 16.55 9.37 -5.81
CA TYR A 93 15.79 9.73 -7.02
C TYR A 93 14.29 9.91 -6.76
N ILE A 94 13.83 9.59 -5.54
CA ILE A 94 12.47 9.84 -5.05
C ILE A 94 12.39 11.26 -4.46
N SER A 95 13.29 12.16 -4.86
CA SER A 95 13.19 13.61 -4.60
C SER A 95 12.03 14.18 -5.42
N SER A 96 10.87 14.14 -4.80
CA SER A 96 9.59 14.54 -5.34
C SER A 96 9.41 16.07 -5.27
N PRO A 97 8.78 16.71 -6.28
CA PRO A 97 8.37 18.12 -6.19
C PRO A 97 7.33 18.38 -5.09
N TYR A 98 6.87 17.33 -4.39
CA TYR A 98 5.93 17.36 -3.28
C TYR A 98 6.63 17.34 -1.90
N VAL A 99 7.97 17.23 -1.85
CA VAL A 99 8.76 17.32 -0.62
C VAL A 99 9.47 18.67 -0.62
N SER A 100 9.12 19.56 0.32
CA SER A 100 9.88 20.80 0.49
C SER A 100 11.31 20.49 0.95
N SER A 101 12.28 21.17 0.35
CA SER A 101 13.72 21.06 0.62
C SER A 101 14.13 21.28 2.09
N SER A 102 13.19 21.66 2.97
CA SER A 102 13.38 21.85 4.40
C SER A 102 13.30 20.58 5.26
N SER A 103 12.97 19.42 4.69
CA SER A 103 12.80 18.17 5.45
C SER A 103 13.91 17.11 5.22
N LEU A 104 14.91 17.43 4.40
CA LEU A 104 15.97 16.49 3.97
C LEU A 104 17.29 16.58 4.76
N LEU A 105 17.31 17.16 5.95
CA LEU A 105 18.51 17.10 6.80
C LEU A 105 18.31 16.08 7.93
N PRO A 106 18.95 14.90 7.87
CA PRO A 106 19.26 14.18 9.09
C PRO A 106 20.30 15.02 9.85
N ASN A 107 19.94 15.43 11.07
CA ASN A 107 20.92 15.88 12.05
C ASN A 107 21.92 14.73 12.28
N ILE A 108 23.05 14.80 11.60
CA ILE A 108 24.26 14.08 11.95
C ILE A 108 25.08 15.04 12.81
N VAL A 109 24.93 14.91 14.12
CA VAL A 109 25.99 15.08 15.12
C VAL A 109 25.78 14.00 16.18
#